data_AF-A0A2W5Z8L0-F1
#
_entry.id   AF-A0A2W5Z8L0-F1
#
_cell.length_a   1.000
_cell.length_b   1.000
_cell.length_c   1.000
_cell.angle_alpha   90.00
_cell.angle_beta   90.00
_cell.angle_gamma   90.00
#
_symmetry.space_group_name_H-M   'P 1'
#
loop_
_entity.id
_entity.type
_entity.pdbx_description
1 polymer ?
#
loop_
_entity_poly.entity_id
_entity_poly.type
_entity_poly.pdbx_seq_one_letter_code
_entity_poly.pdbx_strand_id
1 'polypeptide(L)'
;MAQTHHITTLGRAPLLGTSTSRAQMSQLAHANSERLALAGQKLGMTSAEYRSFKAGLSTAKYVVVPRHLDGMSWYDGGTYVTADVMIPAGTRGWEVDVVRNEHLLRVFMPATCGNLSILRSMQPRLAAKPAKASVESSMEKMAMAPPPAPVATEAPVPTPAPVAQVAEIHPAPAAVHHARFGWLPYLLVGAVIPLLFHGGSQSQPAPSGPVPVTVVATPVPIVTPCPPAR
;
A
#
# COMPACT_ATOMS: atom_id res chain seq x y z
N MET A 1 -19.66 -16.73 -10.60
CA MET A 1 -18.54 -16.23 -11.42
C MET A 1 -18.26 -14.80 -10.97
N ALA A 2 -17.03 -14.48 -10.57
CA ALA A 2 -16.69 -13.12 -10.13
C ALA A 2 -16.65 -12.18 -11.34
N GLN A 3 -17.23 -10.99 -11.22
CA GLN A 3 -17.22 -9.97 -12.29
C GLN A 3 -15.90 -9.20 -12.21
N THR A 4 -15.07 -9.29 -13.25
CA THR A 4 -13.84 -8.49 -13.34
C THR A 4 -14.20 -7.01 -13.51
N HIS A 5 -13.62 -6.14 -12.69
CA HIS A 5 -13.88 -4.70 -12.74
C HIS A 5 -12.76 -3.96 -13.49
N HIS A 6 -13.14 -3.19 -14.52
CA HIS A 6 -12.21 -2.33 -15.25
C HIS A 6 -11.94 -1.03 -14.48
N ILE A 7 -10.66 -0.63 -14.39
CA ILE A 7 -10.25 0.60 -13.67
C ILE A 7 -10.85 1.88 -14.25
N THR A 8 -11.37 1.88 -15.48
CA THR A 8 -12.05 3.07 -16.05
C THR A 8 -13.17 3.58 -15.15
N THR A 9 -13.80 2.68 -14.39
CA THR A 9 -14.79 3.00 -13.35
C THR A 9 -14.15 3.62 -12.11
N LEU A 10 -12.96 3.15 -11.71
CA LEU A 10 -12.24 3.60 -10.52
C LEU A 10 -11.50 4.94 -10.70
N GLY A 11 -11.25 5.35 -11.94
CA GLY A 11 -10.62 6.65 -12.26
C GLY A 11 -11.45 7.87 -11.81
N ARG A 12 -12.74 7.68 -11.52
CA ARG A 12 -13.64 8.73 -11.02
C ARG A 12 -13.63 8.86 -9.49
N ALA A 13 -12.98 7.94 -8.80
CA ALA A 13 -12.98 7.84 -7.34
C ALA A 13 -11.55 7.72 -6.78
N PRO A 14 -10.68 8.73 -7.03
CA PRO A 14 -9.26 8.64 -6.74
C PRO A 14 -8.99 8.65 -5.22
N LEU A 15 -8.14 7.73 -4.77
CA LEU A 15 -7.71 7.67 -3.38
C LEU A 15 -6.82 8.87 -3.02
N LEU A 16 -5.83 9.19 -3.87
CA LEU A 16 -4.88 10.29 -3.66
C LEU A 16 -4.98 11.39 -4.73
N GLY A 17 -5.53 11.05 -5.91
CA GLY A 17 -5.51 11.93 -7.08
C GLY A 17 -4.33 11.63 -8.02
N THR A 18 -4.14 12.50 -9.01
CA THR A 18 -3.07 12.36 -10.01
C THR A 18 -1.73 12.80 -9.45
N SER A 19 -0.67 12.06 -9.78
CA SER A 19 0.72 12.42 -9.48
C SER A 19 1.60 12.28 -10.73
N THR A 20 2.44 13.27 -11.00
CA THR A 20 3.38 13.28 -12.13
C THR A 20 4.82 13.02 -11.69
N SER A 21 5.09 13.08 -10.38
CA SER A 21 6.42 12.85 -9.81
C SER A 21 6.34 12.10 -8.47
N ARG A 22 7.45 11.47 -8.09
CA ARG A 22 7.58 10.75 -6.81
C ARG A 22 7.38 11.67 -5.62
N ALA A 23 7.92 12.89 -5.70
CA ALA A 23 7.76 13.91 -4.67
C ALA A 23 6.29 14.29 -4.48
N GLN A 24 5.57 14.52 -5.58
CA GLN A 24 4.14 14.81 -5.53
C GLN A 24 3.33 13.63 -4.99
N MET A 25 3.62 12.40 -5.42
CA MET A 25 2.97 11.20 -4.89
C MET A 25 3.18 11.08 -3.37
N SER A 26 4.42 11.26 -2.90
CA SER A 26 4.73 11.25 -1.48
C SER A 26 3.95 12.33 -0.71
N GLN A 27 3.91 13.56 -1.23
CA GLN A 27 3.13 14.65 -0.63
C GLN A 27 1.64 14.32 -0.54
N LEU A 28 1.04 13.79 -1.61
CA LEU A 28 -0.36 13.38 -1.62
C LEU A 28 -0.62 12.25 -0.63
N ALA A 29 0.28 11.27 -0.54
CA ALA A 29 0.20 10.18 0.42
C ALA A 29 0.29 10.68 1.87
N HIS A 30 1.14 11.68 2.15
CA HIS A 30 1.21 12.33 3.45
C HIS A 30 -0.07 13.11 3.78
N ALA A 31 -0.57 13.92 2.84
CA ALA A 31 -1.78 14.72 3.00
C ALA A 31 -3.03 13.85 3.23
N ASN A 32 -3.07 12.65 2.66
CA ASN A 32 -4.18 11.71 2.77
C ASN A 32 -3.83 10.48 3.62
N SER A 33 -2.96 10.64 4.62
CA SER A 33 -2.38 9.51 5.36
C SER A 33 -3.43 8.62 6.04
N GLU A 34 -4.47 9.18 6.66
CA GLU A 34 -5.55 8.41 7.28
C GLU A 34 -6.32 7.56 6.26
N ARG A 35 -6.70 8.18 5.13
CA ARG A 35 -7.39 7.51 4.02
C ARG A 35 -6.55 6.36 3.46
N LEU A 36 -5.25 6.60 3.30
CA LEU A 36 -4.29 5.61 2.79
C LEU A 36 -4.05 4.48 3.79
N ALA A 37 -4.05 4.76 5.10
CA ALA A 37 -3.96 3.75 6.16
C ALA A 37 -5.18 2.83 6.14
N LEU A 38 -6.39 3.41 6.06
CA LEU A 38 -7.63 2.64 5.97
C LEU A 38 -7.68 1.80 4.68
N ALA A 39 -7.22 2.33 3.55
CA ALA A 39 -7.12 1.60 2.30
C ALA A 39 -6.17 0.40 2.42
N GLY A 40 -4.99 0.62 2.99
CA GLY A 40 -4.04 -0.46 3.29
C GLY A 40 -4.67 -1.53 4.18
N GLN A 41 -5.33 -1.14 5.27
CA GLN A 41 -5.99 -2.06 6.19
C GLN A 41 -7.09 -2.89 5.49
N LYS A 42 -7.95 -2.26 4.67
CA LYS A 42 -9.00 -2.96 3.92
C LYS A 42 -8.45 -3.92 2.86
N LEU A 43 -7.25 -3.64 2.33
CA LEU A 43 -6.51 -4.56 1.48
C LEU A 43 -5.76 -5.65 2.28
N GLY A 44 -5.85 -5.65 3.60
CA GLY A 44 -5.21 -6.64 4.46
C GLY A 44 -3.76 -6.32 4.80
N MET A 45 -3.32 -5.07 4.67
CA MET A 45 -2.01 -4.62 5.15
C MET A 45 -2.00 -4.49 6.67
N THR A 46 -0.99 -5.06 7.32
CA THR A 46 -0.77 -4.88 8.76
C THR A 46 -0.23 -3.49 9.07
N SER A 47 -0.37 -3.02 10.31
CA SER A 47 0.18 -1.72 10.72
C SER A 47 1.71 -1.62 10.55
N ALA A 48 2.42 -2.74 10.70
CA ALA A 48 3.87 -2.77 10.48
C ALA A 48 4.22 -2.62 8.99
N GLU A 49 3.52 -3.34 8.11
CA GLU A 49 3.69 -3.19 6.65
C GLU A 49 3.35 -1.77 6.20
N TYR A 50 2.30 -1.15 6.75
CA TYR A 50 1.94 0.23 6.43
C TYR A 50 3.02 1.24 6.83
N ARG A 51 3.65 1.06 8.00
CA ARG A 51 4.79 1.91 8.40
C ARG A 51 5.96 1.77 7.45
N SER A 52 6.32 0.54 7.06
CA SER A 52 7.39 0.30 6.10
C SER A 52 7.07 0.86 4.71
N PHE A 53 5.81 0.70 4.26
CA PHE A 53 5.32 1.30 3.02
C PHE A 53 5.49 2.82 3.04
N LYS A 54 5.05 3.50 4.12
CA LYS A 54 5.23 4.95 4.27
C LYS A 54 6.69 5.37 4.20
N ALA A 55 7.59 4.65 4.87
CA ALA A 55 9.02 4.94 4.82
C ALA A 55 9.58 4.76 3.39
N GLY A 56 9.08 3.75 2.66
CA GLY A 56 9.46 3.43 1.28
C GLY A 56 8.89 4.36 0.20
N LEU A 57 7.96 5.27 0.52
CA LEU A 57 7.42 6.23 -0.47
C LEU A 57 8.53 7.09 -1.10
N SER A 58 9.56 7.41 -0.32
CA SER A 58 10.73 8.15 -0.78
C SER A 58 11.60 7.36 -1.77
N THR A 59 11.49 6.03 -1.83
CA THR A 59 12.27 5.18 -2.75
C THR A 59 11.40 4.48 -3.80
N ALA A 60 10.14 4.93 -3.93
CA ALA A 60 9.19 4.36 -4.87
C ALA A 60 9.71 4.36 -6.31
N LYS A 61 9.50 3.26 -7.03
CA LYS A 61 9.91 3.07 -8.42
C LYS A 61 8.78 3.44 -9.37
N TYR A 62 9.09 4.05 -10.51
CA TYR A 62 8.10 4.32 -11.55
C TYR A 62 8.04 3.17 -12.56
N VAL A 63 6.96 2.40 -12.54
CA VAL A 63 6.84 1.13 -13.26
C VAL A 63 5.57 1.06 -14.10
N VAL A 64 5.46 0.04 -14.93
CA VAL A 64 4.18 -0.37 -15.53
C VAL A 64 3.43 -1.18 -14.48
N VAL A 65 2.20 -0.77 -14.15
CA VAL A 65 1.35 -1.46 -13.18
C VAL A 65 0.90 -2.80 -13.77
N PRO A 66 0.94 -3.91 -13.00
CA PRO A 66 0.44 -5.20 -13.46
C PRO A 66 -1.00 -5.13 -13.97
N ARG A 67 -1.29 -5.89 -15.04
CA ARG A 67 -2.62 -5.90 -15.67
C ARG A 67 -3.72 -6.48 -14.79
N HIS A 68 -3.37 -7.42 -13.91
CA HIS A 68 -4.30 -8.06 -13.00
C HIS A 68 -3.84 -7.82 -11.57
N LEU A 69 -4.75 -7.31 -10.75
CA LEU A 69 -4.52 -7.05 -9.34
C LEU A 69 -5.65 -7.67 -8.54
N ASP A 70 -5.30 -8.39 -7.47
CA ASP A 70 -6.28 -9.10 -6.64
C ASP A 70 -7.30 -8.15 -5.99
N GLY A 71 -6.88 -6.93 -5.71
CA GLY A 71 -7.78 -5.86 -5.30
C GLY A 71 -7.16 -4.47 -5.36
N MET A 72 -8.02 -3.47 -5.54
CA MET A 72 -7.68 -2.07 -5.57
C MET A 72 -8.63 -1.25 -4.71
N SER A 73 -8.06 -0.38 -3.89
CA SER A 73 -8.80 0.57 -3.09
C SER A 73 -9.15 1.84 -3.87
N TRP A 74 -10.25 2.48 -3.49
CA TRP A 74 -10.71 3.74 -4.09
C TRP A 74 -11.49 4.56 -3.05
N TYR A 75 -11.81 5.82 -3.37
CA TYR A 75 -12.46 6.73 -2.43
C TYR A 75 -13.66 7.47 -3.04
N ASP A 76 -14.82 7.36 -2.38
CA ASP A 76 -16.05 8.08 -2.70
C ASP A 76 -16.87 8.33 -1.42
N GLY A 77 -16.60 9.42 -0.73
CA GLY A 77 -17.16 9.68 0.61
C GLY A 77 -16.71 8.68 1.71
N GLY A 78 -15.91 7.68 1.34
CA GLY A 78 -15.36 6.63 2.19
C GLY A 78 -14.39 5.77 1.39
N THR A 79 -13.58 4.95 2.08
CA THR A 79 -12.60 4.06 1.43
C THR A 79 -13.23 2.71 1.13
N TYR A 80 -13.10 2.23 -0.10
CA TYR A 80 -13.63 0.93 -0.54
C TYR A 80 -12.54 0.10 -1.20
N VAL A 81 -12.81 -1.19 -1.41
CA VAL A 81 -11.93 -2.12 -2.14
C VAL A 81 -12.76 -2.87 -3.17
N THR A 82 -12.26 -2.89 -4.40
CA THR A 82 -12.79 -3.73 -5.47
C THR A 82 -11.81 -4.88 -5.70
N ALA A 83 -12.31 -6.11 -5.73
CA ALA A 83 -11.52 -7.30 -6.04
C ALA A 83 -11.39 -7.52 -7.56
N ASP A 84 -10.41 -8.32 -7.98
CA ASP A 84 -10.17 -8.72 -9.37
C ASP A 84 -10.21 -7.55 -10.36
N VAL A 85 -9.23 -6.66 -10.23
CA VAL A 85 -9.16 -5.42 -11.00
C VAL A 85 -8.27 -5.61 -12.22
N MET A 86 -8.83 -5.28 -13.38
CA MET A 86 -8.09 -5.24 -14.62
C MET A 86 -7.60 -3.83 -14.93
N ILE A 87 -6.28 -3.70 -15.01
CA ILE A 87 -5.56 -2.48 -15.37
C ILE A 87 -5.30 -2.47 -16.88
N PRO A 88 -5.63 -1.35 -17.58
CA PRO A 88 -5.29 -1.14 -18.97
C PRO A 88 -3.79 -1.33 -19.20
N ALA A 89 -3.45 -1.93 -20.34
CA ALA A 89 -2.06 -2.14 -20.71
C ALA A 89 -1.30 -0.80 -20.75
N GLY A 90 -0.04 -0.83 -20.30
CA GLY A 90 0.82 0.37 -20.30
C GLY A 90 0.50 1.40 -19.20
N THR A 91 -0.48 1.15 -18.33
CA THR A 91 -0.74 2.03 -17.18
C THR A 91 0.50 2.17 -16.32
N ARG A 92 0.95 3.40 -16.09
CA ARG A 92 2.14 3.70 -15.28
C ARG A 92 1.74 4.09 -13.86
N GLY A 93 2.63 3.79 -12.91
CA GLY A 93 2.39 4.09 -11.51
C GLY A 93 3.64 3.93 -10.66
N TRP A 94 3.43 4.06 -9.37
CA TRP A 94 4.47 3.95 -8.35
C TRP A 94 4.41 2.57 -7.70
N GLU A 95 5.57 1.94 -7.55
CA GLU A 95 5.74 0.68 -6.83
C GLU A 95 6.59 0.91 -5.59
N VAL A 96 6.14 0.37 -4.46
CA VAL A 96 6.92 0.30 -3.22
C VAL A 96 7.01 -1.16 -2.78
N ASP A 97 8.23 -1.65 -2.65
CA ASP A 97 8.51 -2.98 -2.12
C ASP A 97 8.61 -2.91 -0.59
N VAL A 98 7.79 -3.70 0.11
CA VAL A 98 7.86 -3.89 1.56
C VAL A 98 8.29 -5.33 1.83
N VAL A 99 9.54 -5.49 2.25
CA VAL A 99 10.09 -6.79 2.64
C VAL A 99 9.88 -6.99 4.14
N ARG A 100 9.28 -8.10 4.52
CA ARG A 100 9.15 -8.51 5.92
C ARG A 100 9.33 -10.01 6.04
N ASN A 101 10.36 -10.43 6.77
CA ASN A 101 10.77 -11.83 6.87
C ASN A 101 11.00 -12.40 5.46
N GLU A 102 10.29 -13.47 5.10
CA GLU A 102 10.36 -14.12 3.79
C GLU A 102 9.26 -13.67 2.82
N HIS A 103 8.47 -12.66 3.20
CA HIS A 103 7.39 -12.13 2.39
C HIS A 103 7.77 -10.79 1.76
N LEU A 104 7.47 -10.67 0.47
CA LEU A 104 7.54 -9.44 -0.30
C LEU A 104 6.12 -8.97 -0.60
N LEU A 105 5.77 -7.83 -0.04
CA LEU A 105 4.56 -7.10 -0.33
C LEU A 105 4.89 -5.98 -1.32
N ARG A 106 4.42 -6.09 -2.56
CA ARG A 106 4.53 -5.02 -3.55
C ARG A 106 3.28 -4.17 -3.49
N VAL A 107 3.46 -2.86 -3.33
CA VAL A 107 2.37 -1.90 -3.27
C VAL A 107 2.39 -1.06 -4.53
N PHE A 108 1.28 -1.05 -5.28
CA PHE A 108 1.13 -0.30 -6.52
C PHE A 108 0.17 0.87 -6.34
N MET A 109 0.51 2.01 -6.92
CA MET A 109 -0.33 3.21 -7.00
C MET A 109 -0.32 3.78 -8.42
N PRO A 110 -1.37 3.58 -9.23
CA PRO A 110 -1.45 4.17 -10.57
C PRO A 110 -1.31 5.69 -10.50
N ALA A 111 -0.50 6.25 -11.38
CA ALA A 111 -0.18 7.69 -11.35
C ALA A 111 -1.40 8.58 -11.58
N THR A 112 -2.43 8.06 -12.27
CA THR A 112 -3.64 8.80 -12.66
C THR A 112 -4.68 8.97 -11.56
N CYS A 113 -4.69 8.10 -10.54
CA CYS A 113 -5.69 8.16 -9.47
C CYS A 113 -5.14 7.92 -8.06
N GLY A 114 -3.93 7.37 -7.95
CA GLY A 114 -3.28 7.09 -6.68
C GLY A 114 -3.99 6.01 -5.85
N ASN A 115 -4.83 5.20 -6.47
CA ASN A 115 -5.51 4.08 -5.84
C ASN A 115 -4.51 3.02 -5.37
N LEU A 116 -4.67 2.49 -4.16
CA LEU A 116 -3.72 1.51 -3.61
C LEU A 116 -4.09 0.10 -4.08
N SER A 117 -3.09 -0.69 -4.46
CA SER A 117 -3.22 -2.14 -4.65
C SER A 117 -2.01 -2.85 -4.07
N ILE A 118 -2.19 -4.09 -3.65
CA ILE A 118 -1.11 -4.89 -3.10
C ILE A 118 -0.99 -6.22 -3.83
N LEU A 119 0.24 -6.70 -3.99
CA LEU A 119 0.54 -8.07 -4.41
C LEU A 119 1.46 -8.70 -3.37
N ARG A 120 1.06 -9.86 -2.85
CA ARG A 120 1.84 -10.63 -1.89
C ARG A 120 2.58 -11.74 -2.61
N SER A 121 3.86 -11.88 -2.33
CA SER A 121 4.71 -12.94 -2.90
C SER A 121 5.74 -13.39 -1.87
N MET A 122 6.28 -14.60 -2.05
CA MET A 122 7.47 -15.01 -1.31
C MET A 122 8.69 -14.28 -1.87
N GLN A 123 9.59 -13.86 -0.99
CA GLN A 123 10.87 -13.30 -1.43
C GLN A 123 11.65 -14.41 -2.14
N PRO A 124 12.12 -14.20 -3.37
CA PRO A 124 12.93 -15.19 -4.06
C PRO A 124 14.21 -15.41 -3.25
N ARG A 125 14.37 -16.61 -2.66
CA ARG A 125 15.63 -17.02 -2.05
C ARG A 125 16.63 -17.19 -3.19
N LEU A 126 17.56 -16.25 -3.34
CA LEU A 126 18.69 -16.44 -4.23
C LEU A 126 19.43 -17.69 -3.74
N ALA A 127 19.45 -18.75 -4.54
CA ALA A 127 20.28 -19.91 -4.26
C ALA A 127 21.71 -19.39 -4.06
N ALA A 128 22.28 -19.63 -2.87
CA ALA A 128 23.69 -19.35 -2.64
C ALA A 128 24.46 -20.04 -3.76
N LYS A 129 25.24 -19.28 -4.53
CA LYS A 129 26.13 -19.88 -5.53
C LYS A 129 26.92 -20.97 -4.82
N PRO A 130 26.93 -22.22 -5.32
CA PRO A 130 27.80 -23.23 -4.73
C PRO A 130 29.20 -22.65 -4.74
N ALA A 131 29.84 -22.62 -3.55
CA ALA A 131 31.25 -22.29 -3.45
C ALA A 131 31.96 -23.18 -4.47
N LYS A 132 32.63 -22.58 -5.44
CA LYS A 132 33.46 -23.34 -6.37
C LYS A 132 34.45 -24.10 -5.51
N ALA A 133 34.26 -25.42 -5.38
CA ALA A 133 35.25 -26.28 -4.79
C ALA A 133 36.50 -26.13 -5.66
N SER A 134 37.52 -25.46 -5.13
CA SER A 134 38.85 -25.50 -5.69
C SER A 134 39.29 -26.95 -5.60
N VAL A 135 39.31 -27.65 -6.73
CA VAL A 135 39.98 -28.94 -6.83
C VAL A 135 41.47 -28.63 -6.90
N GLU A 136 42.07 -28.35 -5.74
CA GLU A 136 43.51 -28.48 -5.59
C GLU A 136 43.81 -29.98 -5.64
N SER A 137 44.38 -30.40 -6.77
CA SER A 137 44.99 -31.69 -6.98
C SER A 137 46.18 -31.84 -6.02
N SER A 138 45.94 -32.29 -4.79
CA SER A 138 47.00 -32.69 -3.87
C SER A 138 47.33 -34.16 -4.12
N MET A 139 48.22 -34.38 -5.08
CA MET A 139 48.99 -35.62 -5.17
C MET A 139 50.09 -35.54 -4.09
N GLU A 140 50.41 -36.68 -3.49
CA GLU A 140 51.57 -36.95 -2.62
C GLU A 140 51.38 -36.71 -1.11
N LYS A 141 51.20 -37.78 -0.33
CA LYS A 141 52.28 -38.66 0.17
C LYS A 141 51.72 -39.56 1.28
N MET A 142 51.84 -40.89 1.11
CA MET A 142 51.63 -41.83 2.21
C MET A 142 52.65 -41.51 3.31
N ALA A 143 52.15 -41.14 4.49
CA ALA A 143 52.93 -41.05 5.72
C ALA A 143 52.21 -41.83 6.82
N MET A 144 52.99 -42.75 7.37
CA MET A 144 52.80 -43.69 8.47
C MET A 144 51.88 -43.21 9.61
N ALA A 145 51.05 -44.12 10.11
CA ALA A 145 50.13 -43.91 11.22
C ALA A 145 50.87 -43.62 12.55
N PRO A 146 50.44 -42.60 13.33
CA PRO A 146 50.74 -42.49 14.75
C PRO A 146 49.61 -43.08 15.64
N PRO A 147 49.94 -43.52 16.87
CA PRO A 147 49.07 -44.29 17.77
C PRO A 147 47.92 -43.47 18.39
N PRO A 148 46.87 -44.12 18.93
CA PRO A 148 45.71 -43.44 19.50
C PRO A 148 46.09 -42.69 20.79
N ALA A 149 45.71 -41.41 20.85
CA ALA A 149 45.87 -40.55 22.01
C ALA A 149 44.48 -40.12 22.55
N PRO A 150 44.41 -39.76 23.85
CA PRO A 150 43.37 -40.20 24.77
C PRO A 150 42.05 -39.42 24.69
N VAL A 151 41.00 -40.10 25.16
CA VAL A 151 39.63 -39.61 25.38
C VAL A 151 39.67 -38.29 26.16
N ALA A 152 39.20 -37.22 25.51
CA ALA A 152 38.96 -35.94 26.18
C ALA A 152 37.59 -36.01 26.86
N THR A 153 37.66 -35.92 28.19
CA THR A 153 36.59 -35.80 29.18
C THR A 153 35.51 -34.79 28.78
N GLU A 154 34.25 -35.21 28.90
CA GLU A 154 33.07 -34.36 28.77
C GLU A 154 33.15 -33.16 29.72
N ALA A 155 32.96 -31.97 29.16
CA ALA A 155 32.77 -30.76 29.97
C ALA A 155 31.38 -30.82 30.64
N PRO A 156 31.26 -30.41 31.92
CA PRO A 156 30.03 -30.53 32.68
C PRO A 156 28.92 -29.66 32.12
N VAL A 157 27.74 -30.28 32.05
CA VAL A 157 26.43 -29.68 31.76
C VAL A 157 26.19 -28.49 32.71
N PRO A 158 25.82 -27.30 32.21
CA PRO A 158 25.37 -26.22 33.08
C PRO A 158 24.04 -26.59 33.75
N THR A 159 24.09 -26.66 35.08
CA THR A 159 22.96 -26.81 35.99
C THR A 159 21.88 -25.75 35.73
N PRO A 160 20.61 -26.13 35.56
CA PRO A 160 19.52 -25.16 35.51
C PRO A 160 19.34 -24.49 36.87
N ALA A 161 19.30 -23.16 36.87
CA ALA A 161 19.03 -22.36 38.05
C ALA A 161 17.59 -22.60 38.57
N PRO A 162 17.37 -22.53 39.89
CA PRO A 162 16.09 -22.84 40.51
C PRO A 162 14.98 -21.85 40.14
N VAL A 163 13.80 -22.44 40.02
CA VAL A 163 12.49 -21.84 39.77
C VAL A 163 12.18 -20.78 40.83
N ALA A 164 12.09 -19.51 40.43
CA ALA A 164 11.41 -18.51 41.24
C ALA A 164 9.90 -18.72 41.08
N GLN A 165 9.28 -19.12 42.19
CA GLN A 165 7.85 -19.25 42.34
C GLN A 165 7.16 -17.87 42.31
N VAL A 166 6.04 -17.84 41.59
CA VAL A 166 4.80 -17.10 41.87
C VAL A 166 4.92 -15.59 42.13
N ALA A 167 4.58 -14.80 41.12
CA ALA A 167 3.85 -13.56 41.34
C ALA A 167 2.44 -13.72 40.78
N GLU A 168 1.51 -13.41 41.66
CA GLU A 168 0.08 -13.58 41.61
C GLU A 168 -0.59 -12.73 40.52
N ILE A 169 -1.72 -13.24 40.08
CA ILE A 169 -2.62 -12.71 39.05
C ILE A 169 -3.11 -11.32 39.47
N HIS A 170 -2.88 -10.31 38.62
CA HIS A 170 -3.76 -9.15 38.56
C HIS A 170 -4.48 -9.15 37.21
N PRO A 171 -5.81 -9.36 37.17
CA PRO A 171 -6.58 -8.98 35.99
C PRO A 171 -6.50 -7.46 35.89
N ALA A 172 -5.90 -6.97 34.80
CA ALA A 172 -6.10 -5.58 34.41
C ALA A 172 -7.62 -5.37 34.26
N PRO A 173 -8.22 -4.39 34.96
CA PRO A 173 -9.63 -4.12 34.81
C PRO A 173 -9.90 -3.78 33.35
N ALA A 174 -10.83 -4.52 32.74
CA ALA A 174 -11.48 -4.11 31.52
C ALA A 174 -11.98 -2.67 31.72
N ALA A 175 -11.44 -1.74 30.93
CA ALA A 175 -12.03 -0.42 30.80
C ALA A 175 -13.35 -0.58 30.03
N VAL A 176 -14.38 -0.99 30.77
CA VAL A 176 -15.77 -0.83 30.39
C VAL A 176 -16.05 0.67 30.47
N HIS A 177 -15.82 1.39 29.37
CA HIS A 177 -16.47 2.68 29.20
C HIS A 177 -17.95 2.42 28.99
N HIS A 178 -18.64 2.30 30.13
CA HIS A 178 -20.08 2.37 30.19
C HIS A 178 -20.53 3.59 29.39
N ALA A 179 -21.33 3.29 28.37
CA ALA A 179 -22.43 4.15 27.99
C ALA A 179 -23.09 4.70 29.25
N ARG A 180 -22.85 5.97 29.53
CA ARG A 180 -23.76 6.77 30.33
C ARG A 180 -23.87 8.16 29.75
N PHE A 181 -25.07 8.38 29.23
CA PHE A 181 -25.91 9.54 29.51
C PHE A 181 -25.40 10.88 28.95
N GLY A 182 -26.16 11.57 28.11
CA GLY A 182 -27.62 11.72 28.23
C GLY A 182 -27.92 13.21 28.31
N TRP A 183 -27.71 13.88 27.17
CA TRP A 183 -27.82 15.31 26.88
C TRP A 183 -27.19 15.39 25.47
N LEU A 184 -27.78 15.78 24.35
CA LEU A 184 -29.01 16.49 24.06
C LEU A 184 -29.80 15.71 22.99
N PRO A 185 -31.08 15.43 23.25
CA PRO A 185 -32.08 15.35 22.20
C PRO A 185 -33.18 16.39 22.47
N TYR A 186 -32.82 17.66 22.60
CA TYR A 186 -33.78 18.77 22.62
C TYR A 186 -33.08 20.04 22.13
N LEU A 187 -33.20 20.32 20.82
CA LEU A 187 -33.25 21.67 20.24
C LEU A 187 -33.59 21.55 18.74
N LEU A 188 -34.73 20.91 18.47
CA LEU A 188 -35.54 21.20 17.30
C LEU A 188 -36.77 21.92 17.86
N VAL A 189 -36.80 23.25 17.82
CA VAL A 189 -38.00 24.10 17.63
C VAL A 189 -37.51 25.54 17.47
N GLY A 190 -37.82 26.15 16.31
CA GLY A 190 -38.13 27.57 16.22
C GLY A 190 -36.99 28.51 15.83
N ALA A 191 -36.83 28.75 14.52
CA ALA A 191 -36.68 30.10 13.98
C ALA A 191 -36.79 30.07 12.46
N VAL A 192 -38.02 30.14 11.97
CA VAL A 192 -38.31 30.79 10.69
C VAL A 192 -37.82 32.23 10.84
N ILE A 193 -36.76 32.61 10.12
CA ILE A 193 -36.40 34.03 9.95
C ILE A 193 -36.61 34.38 8.48
N PRO A 194 -37.54 35.31 8.18
CA PRO A 194 -37.81 35.77 6.83
C PRO A 194 -36.71 36.74 6.35
N LEU A 195 -36.64 36.86 5.03
CA LEU A 195 -35.96 37.91 4.28
C LEU A 195 -36.00 39.28 4.96
N LEU A 196 -34.84 39.96 5.02
CA LEU A 196 -34.75 41.41 4.94
C LEU A 196 -33.36 41.80 4.39
N PHE A 197 -33.41 42.33 3.17
CA PHE A 197 -32.57 43.35 2.54
C PHE A 197 -31.43 43.95 3.37
N HIS A 198 -30.26 44.09 2.74
CA HIS A 198 -29.38 45.28 2.60
C HIS A 198 -28.22 44.79 1.70
N GLY A 199 -28.01 45.24 0.46
CA GLY A 199 -27.82 46.63 0.04
C GLY A 199 -26.32 46.95 0.08
N GLY A 200 -25.58 46.69 -1.00
CA GLY A 200 -24.13 46.89 -1.04
C GLY A 200 -23.52 46.79 -2.44
N SER A 201 -23.54 47.91 -3.14
CA SER A 201 -22.78 48.35 -4.32
C SER A 201 -22.11 47.35 -5.27
N GLN A 202 -22.58 47.48 -6.51
CA GLN A 202 -21.96 47.09 -7.77
C GLN A 202 -20.54 47.65 -7.92
N SER A 203 -19.66 46.82 -8.46
CA SER A 203 -18.61 47.26 -9.38
C SER A 203 -18.58 46.25 -10.51
N GLN A 204 -19.11 46.71 -11.64
CA GLN A 204 -19.33 45.97 -12.88
C GLN A 204 -18.08 46.15 -13.77
N PRO A 205 -17.34 45.08 -14.13
CA PRO A 205 -16.46 45.12 -15.29
C PRO A 205 -17.26 44.75 -16.54
N ALA A 206 -16.91 45.44 -17.63
CA ALA A 206 -17.55 45.52 -18.94
C ALA A 206 -18.04 44.20 -19.59
N PRO A 207 -19.05 44.28 -20.48
CA PRO A 207 -19.42 43.17 -21.36
C PRO A 207 -18.29 42.90 -22.36
N SER A 208 -17.63 41.75 -22.21
CA SER A 208 -16.81 41.18 -23.27
C SER A 208 -17.76 40.60 -24.32
N GLY A 209 -17.73 41.15 -25.53
CA GLY A 209 -18.54 40.65 -26.64
C GLY A 209 -18.27 39.16 -26.94
N PRO A 210 -19.18 38.48 -27.66
CA PRO A 210 -18.97 37.10 -28.06
C PRO A 210 -17.80 37.03 -29.04
N VAL A 211 -16.64 36.56 -28.57
CA VAL A 211 -15.61 36.01 -29.46
C VAL A 211 -16.18 34.74 -30.09
N PRO A 212 -16.13 34.57 -31.42
CA PRO A 212 -16.44 33.31 -32.05
C PRO A 212 -15.42 32.26 -31.59
N VAL A 213 -15.86 31.36 -30.72
CA VAL A 213 -15.09 30.16 -30.39
C VAL A 213 -15.24 29.21 -31.58
N THR A 214 -14.25 29.21 -32.46
CA THR A 214 -14.07 28.14 -33.45
C THR A 214 -13.83 26.85 -32.68
N VAL A 215 -14.85 26.01 -32.55
CA VAL A 215 -14.71 24.63 -32.09
C VAL A 215 -13.96 23.88 -33.18
N VAL A 216 -12.64 23.83 -33.07
CA VAL A 216 -11.83 22.88 -33.82
C VAL A 216 -12.14 21.51 -33.24
N ALA A 217 -13.03 20.77 -33.91
CA ALA A 217 -13.24 19.36 -33.64
C ALA A 217 -11.89 18.65 -33.79
N THR A 218 -11.30 18.24 -32.69
CA THR A 218 -10.14 17.34 -32.71
C THR A 218 -10.64 16.00 -33.24
N PRO A 219 -10.07 15.46 -34.33
CA PRO A 219 -10.49 14.16 -34.82
C PRO A 219 -10.28 13.12 -33.72
N VAL A 220 -11.36 12.43 -33.35
CA VAL A 220 -11.28 11.26 -32.48
C VAL A 220 -10.36 10.24 -33.16
N PRO A 221 -9.28 9.77 -32.53
CA PRO A 221 -8.45 8.73 -33.13
C PRO A 221 -9.31 7.48 -33.32
N ILE A 222 -9.45 7.06 -34.57
CA ILE A 222 -10.04 5.76 -34.93
C ILE A 222 -9.12 4.70 -34.34
N VAL A 223 -9.60 4.01 -33.30
CA VAL A 223 -8.90 2.86 -32.72
C VAL A 223 -9.07 1.69 -33.69
N THR A 224 -8.04 1.41 -34.47
CA THR A 224 -7.99 0.21 -35.31
C THR A 224 -7.98 -1.04 -34.41
N PRO A 225 -8.93 -1.98 -34.55
CA PRO A 225 -8.89 -3.23 -33.78
C PRO A 225 -7.68 -4.07 -34.21
N CYS A 226 -6.93 -4.57 -33.22
CA CYS A 226 -5.85 -5.53 -33.46
C CYS A 226 -6.43 -6.83 -34.06
N PRO A 227 -5.75 -7.43 -35.06
CA PRO A 227 -6.14 -8.73 -35.59
C PRO A 227 -5.92 -9.83 -34.54
N PRO A 228 -6.72 -10.92 -34.58
CA PRO A 228 -6.56 -12.05 -33.66
C PRO A 228 -5.22 -12.76 -33.93
N ALA A 229 -4.51 -13.10 -32.85
CA ALA A 229 -3.33 -13.95 -32.91
C ALA A 229 -3.73 -15.37 -33.35
N ARG A 230 -2.98 -15.94 -34.29
CA ARG A 230 -3.05 -17.35 -34.67
C ARG A 230 -2.27 -18.21 -33.68
#